data_AF-G0QXI5-F1
#
_entry.id   AF-G0QXI5-F1
#
_cell.length_a   1.000
_cell.length_b   1.000
_cell.length_c   1.000
_cell.angle_alpha   90.00
_cell.angle_beta   90.00
_cell.angle_gamma   90.00
#
_symmetry.space_group_name_H-M   'P 1'
#
loop_
_entity.id
_entity.type
_entity.pdbx_description
1 polymer ?
#
loop_
_entity_poly.entity_id
_entity_poly.type
_entity_poly.pdbx_seq_one_letter_code
_entity_poly.pdbx_strand_id
1 'polypeptide(L)'
;MNEQYNEVVEKNGFLTMSDNKNNTDNNNQNNNNDNNDEFIAIPCRTYDISITYDEYYHTPRMWLSGTNEDGKPLNTQQILEDIMSEYQGETVTPEEHPHLGLKQVTIHPCKHSQVLKAFIEKAKENKVNLKPNQCLLIFLKFMSSVMPTIEYDATTDLLFDQI
;
A
#
# COMPACT_ATOMS: atom_id res chain seq x y z
N MET A 1 26.62 -18.70 -36.18
CA MET A 1 25.68 -18.31 -35.12
C MET A 1 26.51 -18.26 -33.86
N ASN A 2 27.01 -17.09 -33.50
CA ASN A 2 27.95 -16.92 -32.39
C ASN A 2 27.23 -16.10 -31.32
N GLU A 3 26.83 -16.79 -30.25
CA GLU A 3 26.27 -16.21 -29.03
C GLU A 3 27.39 -15.53 -28.24
N GLN A 4 27.22 -14.23 -27.97
CA GLN A 4 28.15 -13.43 -27.20
C GLN A 4 27.64 -13.35 -25.76
N TYR A 5 28.30 -14.07 -24.85
CA TYR A 5 27.98 -14.07 -23.42
C TYR A 5 28.40 -12.73 -22.80
N ASN A 6 27.47 -12.08 -22.08
CA ASN A 6 27.73 -10.88 -21.28
C ASN A 6 28.30 -11.27 -19.90
N GLU A 7 29.29 -10.53 -19.42
CA GLU A 7 29.93 -10.73 -18.11
C GLU A 7 29.12 -10.06 -16.99
N VAL A 8 28.80 -10.81 -15.93
CA VAL A 8 28.06 -10.37 -14.75
C VAL A 8 29.06 -9.95 -13.67
N VAL A 9 28.99 -8.70 -13.19
CA VAL A 9 29.84 -8.23 -12.09
C VAL A 9 28.98 -7.78 -10.90
N GLU A 10 29.27 -8.36 -9.74
CA GLU A 10 28.62 -8.09 -8.46
C GLU A 10 29.19 -6.81 -7.82
N LYS A 11 28.33 -5.86 -7.44
CA LYS A 11 28.67 -4.81 -6.47
C LYS A 11 27.51 -4.58 -5.52
N ASN A 12 27.81 -4.66 -4.22
CA ASN A 12 26.92 -4.34 -3.10
C ASN A 12 25.55 -5.05 -3.13
N GLY A 13 25.51 -6.31 -3.55
CA GLY A 13 24.36 -7.20 -3.33
C GLY A 13 23.12 -6.95 -4.21
N PHE A 14 23.24 -6.19 -5.30
CA PHE A 14 22.16 -6.01 -6.28
C PHE A 14 22.67 -6.25 -7.71
N LEU A 15 21.90 -7.00 -8.51
CA LEU A 15 22.16 -7.25 -9.94
C LEU A 15 21.67 -6.05 -10.77
N THR A 16 22.54 -5.42 -11.57
CA THR A 16 22.15 -4.41 -12.55
C THR A 16 22.82 -4.64 -13.91
N MET A 17 22.08 -4.39 -15.00
CA MET A 17 22.58 -4.40 -16.37
C MET A 17 23.20 -3.03 -16.69
N SER A 18 24.36 -2.98 -17.34
CA SER A 18 25.01 -1.73 -17.76
C SER A 18 24.73 -1.42 -19.24
N ASP A 19 24.07 -0.29 -19.51
CA ASP A 19 23.94 0.28 -20.85
C ASP A 19 25.23 0.99 -21.29
N ASN A 20 25.63 0.77 -22.55
CA ASN A 20 26.88 1.30 -23.11
C ASN A 20 26.64 2.39 -24.17
N LYS A 21 27.01 3.62 -23.77
CA LYS A 21 27.57 4.77 -24.55
C LYS A 21 26.70 5.52 -25.57
N ASN A 22 26.73 6.85 -25.47
CA ASN A 22 27.69 7.66 -26.25
C ASN A 22 27.86 9.10 -25.72
N ASN A 23 29.11 9.56 -25.81
CA ASN A 23 29.64 10.85 -25.39
C ASN A 23 29.56 11.87 -26.54
N THR A 24 29.15 13.12 -26.29
CA THR A 24 29.53 14.29 -27.10
C THR A 24 29.51 15.54 -26.22
N ASP A 25 30.64 16.25 -26.24
CA ASP A 25 30.97 17.43 -25.44
C ASP A 25 30.05 18.64 -25.71
N ASN A 26 29.77 19.45 -24.68
CA ASN A 26 30.09 20.89 -24.69
C ASN A 26 29.69 21.59 -23.38
N ASN A 27 30.67 22.32 -22.82
CA ASN A 27 30.55 23.22 -21.68
C ASN A 27 29.55 24.36 -21.92
N ASN A 28 28.68 24.63 -20.96
CA ASN A 28 28.40 26.00 -20.56
C ASN A 28 27.90 26.07 -19.11
N GLN A 29 28.70 26.71 -18.25
CA GLN A 29 28.28 27.13 -16.93
C GLN A 29 27.08 28.07 -17.07
N ASN A 30 26.02 27.80 -16.33
CA ASN A 30 25.12 28.82 -15.79
C ASN A 30 24.52 28.28 -14.50
N ASN A 31 25.26 28.51 -13.41
CA ASN A 31 24.70 28.52 -12.06
C ASN A 31 23.86 29.78 -11.93
N ASN A 32 22.54 29.62 -11.92
CA ASN A 32 21.56 30.55 -11.36
C ASN A 32 20.38 29.67 -10.92
N ASN A 33 20.25 29.45 -9.61
CA ASN A 33 19.23 30.10 -8.78
C ASN A 33 17.83 29.63 -9.13
N ASP A 34 17.26 28.80 -8.27
CA ASP A 34 16.17 29.22 -7.38
C ASP A 34 15.82 28.04 -6.48
N ASN A 35 16.31 28.05 -5.24
CA ASN A 35 15.75 27.21 -4.17
C ASN A 35 14.38 27.79 -3.80
N ASN A 36 13.42 27.66 -4.71
CA ASN A 36 12.03 27.76 -4.36
C ASN A 36 11.73 26.44 -3.66
N ASP A 37 11.77 26.44 -2.32
CA ASP A 37 11.01 25.48 -1.53
C ASP A 37 9.53 25.74 -1.86
N GLU A 38 9.11 25.26 -3.03
CA GLU A 38 7.73 25.24 -3.47
C GLU A 38 6.99 24.48 -2.38
N PHE A 39 6.07 25.17 -1.71
CA PHE A 39 5.20 24.53 -0.74
C PHE A 39 4.39 23.49 -1.51
N ILE A 40 4.86 22.24 -1.48
CA ILE A 40 4.13 21.11 -2.05
C ILE A 40 2.94 20.91 -1.13
N ALA A 41 1.81 21.49 -1.50
CA ALA A 41 0.54 21.19 -0.87
C ALA A 41 0.29 19.68 -1.03
N ILE A 42 0.23 18.97 0.09
CA ILE A 42 -0.09 17.55 0.09
C ILE A 42 -1.59 17.45 -0.23
N PRO A 43 -1.98 16.82 -1.35
CA PRO A 43 -3.38 16.76 -1.75
C PRO A 43 -4.18 15.99 -0.70
N CYS A 44 -5.17 16.65 -0.10
CA CYS A 44 -6.09 16.03 0.83
C CYS A 44 -7.11 15.15 0.09
N ARG A 45 -7.36 13.97 0.64
CA ARG A 45 -8.24 12.95 0.08
C ARG A 45 -9.19 12.46 1.16
N THR A 46 -10.44 12.24 0.80
CA THR A 46 -11.45 11.67 1.68
C THR A 46 -11.87 10.32 1.15
N TYR A 47 -11.87 9.30 2.02
CA TYR A 47 -12.17 7.92 1.66
C TYR A 47 -13.48 7.43 2.31
N ASP A 48 -14.36 6.89 1.49
CA ASP A 48 -15.46 6.02 1.92
C ASP A 48 -14.98 4.57 1.91
N ILE A 49 -14.99 3.94 3.08
CA ILE A 49 -14.53 2.57 3.28
C ILE A 49 -15.70 1.69 3.69
N SER A 50 -15.87 0.54 3.02
CA SER A 50 -16.78 -0.52 3.45
C SER A 50 -16.01 -1.81 3.70
N ILE A 51 -16.51 -2.61 4.65
CA ILE A 51 -15.96 -3.92 4.98
C ILE A 51 -17.06 -4.95 4.79
N THR A 52 -16.79 -5.95 3.96
CA THR A 52 -17.68 -7.09 3.74
C THR A 52 -17.06 -8.35 4.34
N TYR A 53 -17.88 -9.36 4.61
CA TYR A 53 -17.40 -10.69 4.93
C TYR A 53 -17.23 -11.49 3.63
N ASP A 54 -16.02 -11.97 3.35
CA ASP A 54 -15.77 -12.85 2.21
C ASP A 54 -16.09 -14.30 2.60
N GLU A 55 -17.11 -14.88 1.98
CA GLU A 55 -17.57 -16.25 2.29
C GLU A 55 -16.58 -17.33 1.86
N TYR A 56 -15.71 -17.07 0.89
CA TYR A 56 -14.75 -18.05 0.39
C TYR A 56 -13.50 -18.11 1.28
N TYR A 57 -12.94 -16.95 1.64
CA TYR A 57 -11.74 -16.86 2.47
C TYR A 57 -12.05 -16.82 3.97
N HIS A 58 -13.32 -16.64 4.36
CA HIS A 58 -13.76 -16.50 5.74
C HIS A 58 -13.05 -15.38 6.50
N THR A 59 -12.82 -14.26 5.82
CA THR A 59 -12.10 -13.10 6.34
C THR A 59 -12.78 -11.80 5.91
N PRO A 60 -12.60 -10.70 6.65
CA PRO A 60 -13.04 -9.39 6.20
C PRO A 60 -12.34 -9.00 4.89
N ARG A 61 -13.08 -8.33 4.01
CA ARG A 61 -12.61 -7.74 2.76
C ARG A 61 -12.92 -6.25 2.76
N MET A 62 -11.93 -5.43 2.39
CA MET A 62 -12.06 -3.97 2.41
C MET A 62 -12.27 -3.43 1.00
N TRP A 63 -13.13 -2.42 0.90
CA TRP A 63 -13.44 -1.70 -0.33
C TRP A 63 -13.29 -0.21 -0.09
N LEU A 64 -12.77 0.50 -1.09
CA LEU A 64 -12.39 1.90 -1.02
C LEU A 64 -12.95 2.69 -2.20
N SER A 65 -13.50 3.85 -1.89
CA SER A 65 -13.78 4.92 -2.83
C SER A 65 -13.20 6.22 -2.28
N GLY A 66 -12.36 6.91 -3.05
CA GLY A 66 -11.77 8.18 -2.63
C GLY A 66 -12.36 9.36 -3.38
N THR A 67 -12.31 10.54 -2.77
CA THR A 67 -12.57 11.84 -3.39
C THR A 67 -11.43 12.81 -3.11
N ASN A 68 -11.13 13.71 -4.05
CA ASN A 68 -10.16 14.79 -3.85
C ASN A 68 -10.80 15.99 -3.12
N GLU A 69 -10.01 17.04 -2.87
CA GLU A 69 -10.46 18.30 -2.26
C GLU A 69 -11.63 18.98 -2.99
N ASP A 70 -11.72 18.80 -4.31
CA ASP A 70 -12.82 19.35 -5.12
C ASP A 70 -14.10 18.49 -5.07
N GLY A 71 -14.10 17.39 -4.33
CA GLY A 71 -15.19 16.41 -4.28
C GLY A 71 -15.29 15.51 -5.52
N LYS A 72 -14.26 15.46 -6.37
CA LYS A 72 -14.22 14.57 -7.54
C LYS A 72 -13.72 13.18 -7.15
N PRO A 73 -14.28 12.09 -7.71
CA PRO A 73 -13.84 10.74 -7.41
C PRO A 73 -12.39 10.52 -7.86
N LEU A 74 -11.62 9.84 -7.02
CA LEU A 74 -10.27 9.41 -7.34
C LEU A 74 -10.30 8.25 -8.34
N ASN A 75 -9.32 8.22 -9.23
CA ASN A 75 -9.09 7.06 -10.08
C ASN A 75 -8.26 5.99 -9.33
N THR A 76 -8.19 4.78 -9.90
CA THR A 76 -7.45 3.66 -9.28
C THR A 76 -5.98 3.97 -9.03
N GLN A 77 -5.30 4.69 -9.93
CA GLN A 77 -3.90 5.04 -9.76
C GLN A 77 -3.68 5.97 -8.57
N GLN A 78 -4.57 6.95 -8.39
CA GLN A 78 -4.52 7.85 -7.24
C GLN A 78 -4.73 7.07 -5.94
N ILE A 79 -5.70 6.16 -5.89
CA ILE A 79 -5.91 5.32 -4.70
C ILE A 79 -4.68 4.44 -4.40
N LEU A 80 -4.03 3.91 -5.43
CA LEU A 80 -2.80 3.12 -5.26
C LEU A 80 -1.66 3.92 -4.63
N GLU A 81 -1.57 5.23 -4.84
CA GLU A 81 -0.54 6.08 -4.21
C GLU A 81 -0.65 6.08 -2.68
N ASP A 82 -1.83 5.82 -2.12
CA ASP A 82 -2.07 5.72 -0.67
C ASP A 82 -1.88 4.29 -0.12
N ILE A 83 -1.56 3.32 -0.98
CA ILE A 83 -1.34 1.92 -0.62
C ILE A 83 0.15 1.61 -0.70
N MET A 84 0.68 0.94 0.32
CA MET A 84 2.07 0.50 0.34
C MET A 84 2.39 -0.40 -0.86
N SER A 85 3.49 -0.10 -1.55
CA SER A 85 3.86 -0.71 -2.85
C SER A 85 3.89 -2.24 -2.85
N GLU A 86 4.26 -2.86 -1.72
CA GLU A 86 4.28 -4.32 -1.55
C GLU A 86 2.89 -4.98 -1.68
N TYR A 87 1.80 -4.22 -1.49
CA TYR A 87 0.42 -4.73 -1.61
C TYR A 87 -0.25 -4.38 -2.96
N GLN A 88 0.22 -3.35 -3.67
CA GLN A 88 -0.42 -2.80 -4.87
C GLN A 88 -0.58 -3.84 -6.01
N GLY A 89 0.38 -4.73 -6.21
CA GLY A 89 0.40 -5.69 -7.33
C GLY A 89 -0.18 -7.07 -7.02
N GLU A 90 -0.45 -7.38 -5.75
CA GLU A 90 -0.87 -8.71 -5.33
C GLU A 90 -2.31 -8.77 -4.85
N THR A 91 -2.74 -7.75 -4.11
CA THR A 91 -4.02 -7.78 -3.40
C THR A 91 -4.94 -6.64 -3.80
N VAL A 92 -4.46 -5.56 -4.41
CA VAL A 92 -5.33 -4.43 -4.79
C VAL A 92 -5.88 -4.59 -6.19
N THR A 93 -7.20 -4.61 -6.33
CA THR A 93 -7.87 -4.74 -7.65
C THR A 93 -9.14 -3.89 -7.71
N PRO A 94 -9.52 -3.36 -8.90
CA PRO A 94 -10.83 -2.78 -9.11
C PRO A 94 -11.87 -3.87 -9.38
N GLU A 95 -12.84 -4.03 -8.47
CA GLU A 95 -13.92 -5.03 -8.58
C GLU A 95 -15.29 -4.40 -8.33
N GLU A 96 -16.36 -5.14 -8.64
CA GLU A 96 -17.73 -4.72 -8.36
C GLU A 96 -18.12 -5.09 -6.92
N HIS A 97 -18.56 -4.09 -6.15
CA HIS A 97 -18.94 -4.27 -4.76
C HIS A 97 -20.19 -5.16 -4.63
N PRO A 98 -20.16 -6.23 -3.80
CA PRO A 98 -21.17 -7.30 -3.79
C PRO A 98 -22.58 -6.85 -3.40
N HIS A 99 -22.70 -5.70 -2.72
CA HIS A 99 -23.99 -5.16 -2.27
C HIS A 99 -24.39 -3.84 -2.91
N LEU A 100 -23.46 -3.18 -3.64
CA LEU A 100 -23.69 -1.82 -4.15
C LEU A 100 -23.72 -1.78 -5.68
N GLY A 101 -23.19 -2.80 -6.38
CA GLY A 101 -23.07 -2.79 -7.84
C GLY A 101 -22.16 -1.67 -8.37
N LEU A 102 -21.33 -1.09 -7.49
CA LEU A 102 -20.38 -0.03 -7.82
C LEU A 102 -19.00 -0.64 -8.02
N LYS A 103 -18.27 -0.17 -9.04
CA LYS A 103 -16.85 -0.49 -9.17
C LYS A 103 -16.06 0.29 -8.13
N GLN A 104 -15.35 -0.45 -7.28
CA GLN A 104 -14.52 0.10 -6.21
C GLN A 104 -13.15 -0.58 -6.22
N VAL A 105 -12.16 0.09 -5.65
CA VAL A 105 -10.87 -0.55 -5.38
C VAL A 105 -11.04 -1.41 -4.14
N THR A 106 -10.54 -2.64 -4.17
CA THR A 106 -10.63 -3.57 -3.05
C THR A 106 -9.28 -4.21 -2.76
N ILE A 107 -9.04 -4.44 -1.47
CA ILE A 107 -7.92 -5.26 -0.99
C ILE A 107 -8.44 -6.69 -0.86
N HIS A 108 -8.01 -7.53 -1.80
CA HIS A 108 -8.41 -8.91 -1.97
C HIS A 108 -7.98 -9.77 -0.77
N PRO A 109 -8.88 -10.61 -0.22
CA PRO A 109 -8.68 -11.22 1.10
C PRO A 109 -7.77 -12.46 1.13
N CYS A 110 -7.20 -12.88 0.00
CA CYS A 110 -6.48 -14.16 -0.12
C CYS A 110 -5.33 -14.36 0.89
N LYS A 111 -4.68 -13.27 1.33
CA LYS A 111 -3.59 -13.32 2.32
C LYS A 111 -4.03 -12.89 3.73
N HIS A 112 -5.28 -12.47 3.92
CA HIS A 112 -5.74 -11.90 5.20
C HIS A 112 -5.69 -12.92 6.34
N SER A 113 -6.05 -14.18 6.09
CA SER A 113 -6.05 -15.23 7.12
C SER A 113 -4.64 -15.50 7.68
N GLN A 114 -3.63 -15.50 6.80
CA GLN A 114 -2.23 -15.69 7.18
C GLN A 114 -1.74 -14.52 8.03
N VAL A 115 -2.04 -13.28 7.62
CA VAL A 115 -1.64 -12.08 8.34
C VAL A 115 -2.33 -12.00 9.71
N LEU A 116 -3.65 -12.16 9.77
CA LEU A 116 -4.42 -12.14 11.03
C LEU A 116 -3.92 -13.20 12.02
N LYS A 117 -3.57 -14.40 11.54
CA LYS A 117 -2.98 -15.44 12.37
C LYS A 117 -1.63 -15.01 12.97
N ALA A 118 -0.76 -14.38 12.18
CA ALA A 118 0.52 -13.90 12.67
C ALA A 118 0.36 -12.83 13.77
N PHE A 119 -0.61 -11.91 13.62
CA PHE A 119 -0.95 -10.95 14.68
C PHE A 119 -1.43 -11.64 15.97
N ILE A 120 -2.24 -12.69 15.86
CA ILE A 120 -2.72 -13.46 17.02
C ILE A 120 -1.57 -14.20 17.71
N GLU A 121 -0.65 -14.78 16.94
CA GLU A 121 0.53 -15.47 17.47
C GLU A 121 1.43 -14.51 18.24
N LYS A 122 1.72 -13.34 17.66
CA LYS A 122 2.51 -12.28 18.31
C LYS A 122 1.84 -11.74 19.58
N ALA A 123 0.52 -11.53 19.54
CA ALA A 123 -0.24 -11.16 20.73
C ALA A 123 -0.13 -12.19 21.85
N LYS A 124 -0.16 -13.48 21.50
CA LYS A 124 0.01 -14.58 22.45
C LYS A 124 1.41 -14.61 23.07
N GLU A 125 2.45 -14.35 22.28
CA GLU A 125 3.83 -14.21 22.78
C GLU A 125 3.95 -13.08 23.80
N ASN A 126 3.28 -11.95 23.53
CA ASN A 126 3.22 -10.79 24.41
C ASN A 126 2.19 -10.92 25.55
N LYS A 127 1.60 -12.13 25.73
CA LYS A 127 0.61 -12.44 26.77
C LYS A 127 -0.65 -11.56 26.71
N VAL A 128 -0.96 -11.00 25.53
CA VAL A 128 -2.19 -10.28 25.26
C VAL A 128 -3.29 -11.30 24.93
N ASN A 129 -4.37 -11.28 25.69
CA ASN A 129 -5.50 -12.19 25.46
C ASN A 129 -6.48 -11.57 24.47
N LEU A 130 -6.42 -12.02 23.22
CA LEU A 130 -7.33 -11.61 22.17
C LEU A 130 -8.60 -12.46 22.17
N LYS A 131 -9.75 -11.80 22.13
CA LYS A 131 -11.07 -12.42 21.98
C LYS A 131 -11.53 -12.37 20.52
N PRO A 132 -12.39 -13.31 20.07
CA PRO A 132 -12.90 -13.32 18.69
C PRO A 132 -13.57 -12.01 18.25
N ASN A 133 -14.25 -11.31 19.18
CA ASN A 133 -14.89 -10.02 18.91
C ASN A 133 -13.89 -8.87 18.65
N GLN A 134 -12.58 -9.09 18.82
CA GLN A 134 -11.52 -8.13 18.50
C GLN A 134 -10.91 -8.37 17.11
N CYS A 135 -11.36 -9.38 16.37
CA CYS A 135 -10.83 -9.71 15.04
C CYS A 135 -10.87 -8.51 14.07
N LEU A 136 -11.97 -7.74 14.08
CA LEU A 136 -12.09 -6.55 13.22
C LEU A 136 -11.08 -5.46 13.58
N LEU A 137 -10.76 -5.29 14.87
CA LEU A 137 -9.77 -4.31 15.31
C LEU A 137 -8.37 -4.70 14.88
N ILE A 138 -8.03 -5.99 14.96
CA ILE A 138 -6.76 -6.53 14.44
C ILE A 138 -6.68 -6.33 12.92
N PHE A 139 -7.79 -6.59 12.22
CA PHE A 139 -7.88 -6.34 10.79
C PHE A 139 -7.68 -4.86 10.45
N LEU A 140 -8.29 -3.94 11.19
CA LEU A 140 -8.09 -2.50 11.02
C LEU A 140 -6.65 -2.10 11.32
N LYS A 141 -5.99 -2.67 12.34
CA LYS A 141 -4.56 -2.43 12.61
C LYS A 141 -3.69 -2.89 11.44
N PHE A 142 -3.97 -4.06 10.86
CA PHE A 142 -3.31 -4.52 9.65
C PHE A 142 -3.54 -3.55 8.48
N MET A 143 -4.78 -3.14 8.23
CA MET A 143 -5.08 -2.18 7.16
C MET A 143 -4.36 -0.84 7.36
N SER A 144 -4.06 -0.43 8.60
CA SER A 144 -3.34 0.82 8.87
C SER A 144 -1.87 0.71 8.45
N SER A 145 -1.32 -0.51 8.45
CA SER A 145 0.01 -0.78 7.89
C SER A 145 0.00 -0.84 6.35
N VAL A 146 -1.13 -1.21 5.75
CA VAL A 146 -1.28 -1.27 4.28
C VAL A 146 -1.50 0.12 3.69
N MET A 147 -2.23 1.00 4.40
CA MET A 147 -2.63 2.33 3.95
C MET A 147 -2.32 3.39 5.02
N PRO A 148 -1.03 3.70 5.24
CA PRO A 148 -0.60 4.54 6.36
C PRO A 148 -1.03 6.00 6.26
N THR A 149 -1.41 6.46 5.07
CA THR A 149 -1.87 7.84 4.82
C THR A 149 -3.38 8.02 5.03
N ILE A 150 -4.12 6.92 5.18
CA ILE A 150 -5.58 6.96 5.38
C ILE A 150 -5.87 6.86 6.89
N GLU A 151 -6.35 7.97 7.44
CA GLU A 151 -6.79 8.02 8.84
C GLU A 151 -8.22 7.50 8.98
N TYR A 152 -8.41 6.51 9.85
CA TYR A 152 -9.72 6.08 10.30
C TYR A 152 -9.70 5.84 11.80
N ASP A 153 -10.80 6.20 12.46
CA ASP A 153 -10.93 6.10 13.90
C ASP A 153 -11.13 4.64 14.34
N ALA A 154 -10.06 4.03 14.86
CA ALA A 154 -10.12 2.75 15.56
C ALA A 154 -9.70 2.96 17.02
N THR A 155 -10.64 3.36 17.89
CA THR A 155 -10.40 3.62 19.33
C THR A 155 -10.01 2.35 20.09
N THR A 156 -8.75 1.91 19.94
CA THR A 156 -8.14 0.79 20.69
C THR A 156 -6.64 0.95 20.95
N ASP A 157 -6.13 2.18 20.87
CA ASP A 157 -4.71 2.54 20.98
C ASP A 157 -3.99 1.91 22.19
N LEU A 158 -4.70 1.62 23.28
CA LEU A 158 -4.09 1.13 24.52
C LEU A 158 -3.80 -0.38 24.57
N LEU A 159 -4.26 -1.21 23.62
CA LEU A 159 -4.13 -2.68 23.68
C LEU A 159 -3.14 -3.28 22.67
N PHE A 160 -2.80 -2.56 21.61
CA PHE A 160 -2.11 -3.14 20.43
C PHE A 160 -0.76 -2.52 20.11
N ASP A 161 -0.29 -1.50 20.83
CA ASP A 161 1.06 -0.94 20.63
C ASP A 161 2.18 -1.92 20.97
N GLN A 162 1.84 -3.02 21.64
CA GLN A 162 2.73 -4.13 21.97
C GLN A 162 2.57 -5.33 21.03
N ILE A 163 1.74 -5.25 19.99
CA ILE A 163 1.50 -6.32 18.99
C ILE A 163 1.95 -5.80 17.63
#